data_AF-A0A4Q5ZDK8-F1
#
_entry.id   AF-A0A4Q5ZDK8-F1
#
_cell.length_a   1.000
_cell.length_b   1.000
_cell.length_c   1.000
_cell.angle_alpha   90.00
_cell.angle_beta   90.00
_cell.angle_gamma   90.00
#
_symmetry.space_group_name_H-M   'P 1'
#
loop_
_entity.id
_entity.type
_entity.pdbx_description
1 polymer ?
#
loop_
_entity_poly.entity_id
_entity_poly.type
_entity_poly.pdbx_seq_one_letter_code
_entity_poly.pdbx_strand_id
1 'polypeptide(L)'
;MTSFVCAEKPYGWFRFENISTDFEPQLIAPRYEGAIISSGNPVGGDDLARLGYKQGIVKRQGNSMTYRQEGWGGFSYTVSMSWKRIGASVVEGVWSISAQHKDSPVSPTARSITDNALKLSFAADLKSHAGWWKNFWEKSSIQLPDKVLEKQWYLEQYKFGSVARSDAPPISLQAIWTADNGRIPPWKGDFHHDLNTQLSYWPAYSANHLQEAMGYINHLEKNKDNYLRYTQTYFGFDGLAVPGVTTLDGTEMGGWIQYSLSPTVSSWLAQHYYLQWRYSRDRDFLKNKAYPWIKQTAVLLENLTHKDASGFRKLEISASPEINDNSLEAWFPENTNYDLALMKFTFSKAAELSTELGLTKESSHWQQILNEFGDYALTDNNQLKFAPSMDYNQSHRHFSNMMAIHPLGLIKWEDGDRAQSIIRNSIK
;
A
#
# COMPACT_ATOMS: atom_id res chain seq x y z
N MET A 1 -5.04 31.60 -11.04
CA MET A 1 -4.47 31.06 -9.78
C MET A 1 -3.47 29.99 -10.16
N THR A 2 -2.31 29.99 -9.53
CA THR A 2 -1.29 28.95 -9.67
C THR A 2 -1.05 28.33 -8.30
N SER A 3 -0.99 27.00 -8.22
CA SER A 3 -0.83 26.28 -6.95
C SER A 3 -0.03 25.00 -7.16
N PHE A 4 0.76 24.62 -6.16
CA PHE A 4 1.50 23.35 -6.14
C PHE A 4 1.82 22.93 -4.70
N VAL A 5 2.00 21.62 -4.50
CA VAL A 5 2.58 21.07 -3.26
C VAL A 5 4.08 20.88 -3.50
N CYS A 6 4.91 21.43 -2.62
CA CYS A 6 6.37 21.26 -2.75
C CYS A 6 6.72 19.77 -2.75
N ALA A 7 7.48 19.32 -3.75
CA ALA A 7 7.74 17.88 -3.93
C ALA A 7 8.59 17.26 -2.81
N GLU A 8 9.35 18.09 -2.09
CA GLU A 8 10.33 17.70 -1.07
C GLU A 8 10.07 18.36 0.29
N LYS A 9 8.97 19.11 0.43
CA LYS A 9 8.70 19.89 1.65
C LYS A 9 7.23 19.78 2.07
N PRO A 10 6.93 19.82 3.38
CA PRO A 10 5.58 19.54 3.90
C PRO A 10 4.64 20.77 3.80
N TYR A 11 4.66 21.49 2.69
CA TYR A 11 3.78 22.62 2.44
C TYR A 11 3.50 22.81 0.95
N GLY A 12 2.37 23.44 0.66
CA GLY A 12 2.01 23.89 -0.68
C GLY A 12 1.94 25.41 -0.76
N TRP A 13 2.03 25.91 -1.98
CA TRP A 13 1.89 27.31 -2.32
C TRP A 13 0.61 27.54 -3.12
N PHE A 14 0.02 28.73 -2.94
CA PHE A 14 -0.96 29.29 -3.86
C PHE A 14 -0.57 30.72 -4.21
N ARG A 15 -0.83 31.11 -5.46
CA ARG A 15 -0.59 32.46 -5.97
C ARG A 15 -1.76 32.90 -6.84
N PHE A 16 -2.24 34.10 -6.57
CA PHE A 16 -3.25 34.80 -7.34
C PHE A 16 -2.60 36.03 -7.97
N GLU A 17 -2.88 36.24 -9.25
CA GLU A 17 -2.32 37.34 -10.05
C GLU A 17 -3.46 38.05 -10.77
N ASN A 18 -3.20 39.28 -11.23
CA ASN A 18 -4.19 40.12 -11.90
C ASN A 18 -5.45 40.35 -11.05
N ILE A 19 -5.25 40.47 -9.74
CA ILE A 19 -6.32 40.73 -8.78
C ILE A 19 -6.78 42.18 -8.94
N SER A 20 -8.02 42.38 -9.35
CA SER A 20 -8.65 43.71 -9.52
C SER A 20 -9.46 44.15 -8.30
N THR A 21 -9.88 43.22 -7.46
CA THR A 21 -10.70 43.45 -6.26
C THR A 21 -10.09 42.73 -5.07
N ASP A 22 -10.21 43.31 -3.88
CA ASP A 22 -9.72 42.63 -2.69
C ASP A 22 -10.54 41.36 -2.41
N PHE A 23 -9.86 40.33 -1.93
CA PHE A 23 -10.48 39.08 -1.49
C PHE A 23 -9.67 38.50 -0.34
N GLU A 24 -10.33 37.68 0.46
CA GLU A 24 -9.70 37.02 1.58
C GLU A 24 -9.83 35.50 1.42
N PRO A 25 -8.71 34.75 1.43
CA PRO A 25 -8.77 33.30 1.49
C PRO A 25 -9.53 32.82 2.74
N GLN A 26 -10.30 31.75 2.59
CA GLN A 26 -11.00 31.10 3.70
C GLN A 26 -10.53 29.65 3.86
N LEU A 27 -10.36 29.23 5.12
CA LEU A 27 -10.10 27.84 5.48
C LEU A 27 -11.42 27.16 5.87
N ILE A 28 -11.85 26.21 5.05
CA ILE A 28 -13.09 25.43 5.28
C ILE A 28 -12.72 24.16 6.04
N ALA A 29 -13.21 24.04 7.28
CA ALA A 29 -12.98 22.86 8.11
C ALA A 29 -13.91 21.70 7.72
N PRO A 30 -13.46 20.44 7.79
CA PRO A 30 -14.35 19.28 7.70
C PRO A 30 -15.40 19.31 8.81
N ARG A 31 -16.57 18.74 8.52
CA ARG A 31 -17.72 18.71 9.42
C ARG A 31 -17.75 17.42 10.25
N TYR A 32 -17.36 17.51 11.52
CA TYR A 32 -17.41 16.40 12.49
C TYR A 32 -18.64 16.46 13.42
N GLU A 33 -19.44 17.51 13.34
CA GLU A 33 -20.70 17.64 14.09
C GLU A 33 -21.88 17.95 13.15
N GLY A 34 -23.08 17.49 13.51
CA GLY A 34 -24.33 17.77 12.77
C GLY A 34 -25.10 16.52 12.36
N ALA A 35 -26.03 16.68 11.43
CA ALA A 35 -26.87 15.58 10.94
C ALA A 35 -26.04 14.51 10.22
N ILE A 36 -26.28 13.25 10.58
CA ILE A 36 -25.58 12.07 10.07
C ILE A 36 -26.46 11.38 9.02
N ILE A 37 -25.93 11.23 7.81
CA ILE A 37 -26.44 10.31 6.81
C ILE A 37 -25.51 9.10 6.82
N SER A 38 -26.08 7.93 7.15
CA SER A 38 -25.36 6.66 7.13
C SER A 38 -25.78 5.85 5.92
N SER A 39 -24.80 5.33 5.20
CA SER A 39 -24.98 4.36 4.13
C SER A 39 -25.20 2.94 4.66
N GLY A 40 -24.83 2.69 5.91
CA GLY A 40 -24.95 1.39 6.59
C GLY A 40 -24.02 0.30 6.07
N ASN A 41 -23.15 0.59 5.09
CA ASN A 41 -22.24 -0.38 4.50
C ASN A 41 -20.83 0.22 4.33
N PRO A 42 -19.77 -0.60 4.29
CA PRO A 42 -18.39 -0.11 4.25
C PRO A 42 -18.00 0.62 2.95
N VAL A 43 -18.86 0.60 1.91
CA VAL A 43 -18.59 1.17 0.59
C VAL A 43 -19.21 2.57 0.43
N GLY A 44 -20.40 2.78 0.98
CA GLY A 44 -21.21 3.97 0.73
C GLY A 44 -20.67 5.25 1.39
N GLY A 45 -19.79 5.09 2.39
CA GLY A 45 -19.15 6.19 3.12
C GLY A 45 -20.16 6.91 4.02
N ASP A 46 -19.94 6.86 5.33
CA ASP A 46 -20.80 7.56 6.29
C ASP A 46 -20.31 8.99 6.53
N ASP A 47 -21.20 9.90 6.93
CA ASP A 47 -20.79 11.25 7.34
C ASP A 47 -19.69 11.22 8.41
N LEU A 48 -18.70 12.12 8.31
CA LEU A 48 -17.62 12.25 9.31
C LEU A 48 -18.15 12.46 10.74
N ALA A 49 -19.34 13.05 10.88
CA ALA A 49 -20.02 13.23 12.17
C ALA A 49 -20.31 11.91 12.91
N ARG A 50 -20.33 10.76 12.22
CA ARG A 50 -20.43 9.44 12.84
C ARG A 50 -19.24 9.10 13.76
N LEU A 51 -18.08 9.74 13.55
CA LEU A 51 -16.90 9.52 14.38
C LEU A 51 -17.05 10.08 15.79
N GLY A 52 -18.03 10.97 16.03
CA GLY A 52 -18.30 11.55 17.35
C GLY A 52 -17.22 12.52 17.84
N TYR A 53 -16.38 13.03 16.94
CA TYR A 53 -15.35 13.99 17.30
C TYR A 53 -15.95 15.37 17.52
N LYS A 54 -15.47 16.07 18.56
CA LYS A 54 -15.80 17.48 18.75
C LYS A 54 -15.28 18.32 17.59
N GLN A 55 -16.09 19.24 17.08
CA GLN A 55 -15.70 20.10 15.97
C GLN A 55 -14.52 21.01 16.35
N GLY A 56 -13.45 20.94 15.56
CA GLY A 56 -12.31 21.85 15.67
C GLY A 56 -12.65 23.28 15.28
N ILE A 57 -11.85 24.25 15.74
CA ILE A 57 -12.10 25.69 15.53
C ILE A 57 -11.07 26.26 14.56
N VAL A 58 -11.55 27.02 13.57
CA VAL A 58 -10.71 27.86 12.71
C VAL A 58 -10.41 29.17 13.44
N LYS A 59 -9.13 29.46 13.68
CA LYS A 59 -8.66 30.71 14.29
C LYS A 59 -7.97 31.55 13.23
N ARG A 60 -8.33 32.83 13.16
CA ARG A 60 -7.68 33.83 12.28
C ARG A 60 -6.79 34.76 13.11
N GLN A 61 -5.60 35.05 12.60
CA GLN A 61 -4.67 36.04 13.14
C GLN A 61 -4.03 36.81 11.97
N GLY A 62 -4.51 38.03 11.70
CA GLY A 62 -4.07 38.80 10.53
C GLY A 62 -4.28 38.01 9.22
N ASN A 63 -3.22 37.90 8.41
CA ASN A 63 -3.20 37.18 7.13
C ASN A 63 -2.87 35.70 7.30
N SER A 64 -3.44 35.08 8.32
CA SER A 64 -3.21 33.67 8.57
C SER A 64 -4.38 33.02 9.30
N MET A 65 -4.59 31.75 9.00
CA MET A 65 -5.65 30.92 9.57
C MET A 65 -5.08 29.57 10.00
N THR A 66 -5.55 29.07 11.14
CA THR A 66 -5.18 27.75 11.65
C THR A 66 -6.43 27.01 12.10
N TYR A 67 -6.56 25.76 11.68
CA TYR A 67 -7.59 24.83 12.11
C TYR A 67 -6.91 23.68 12.85
N ARG A 68 -7.41 23.31 14.02
CA ARG A 68 -6.93 22.15 14.78
C ARG A 68 -8.10 21.23 15.12
N GLN A 69 -7.93 19.95 14.82
CA GLN A 69 -8.91 18.90 15.06
C GLN A 69 -8.30 17.83 15.97
N GLU A 70 -8.99 17.51 17.06
CA GLU A 70 -8.69 16.35 17.90
C GLU A 70 -9.38 15.12 17.30
N GLY A 71 -8.70 13.97 17.30
CA GLY A 71 -9.26 12.70 16.88
C GLY A 71 -9.13 11.64 17.98
N TRP A 72 -9.20 10.37 17.57
CA TRP A 72 -9.16 9.25 18.50
C TRP A 72 -7.79 9.05 19.16
N GLY A 73 -7.76 8.58 20.40
CA GLY A 73 -6.56 8.04 21.04
C GLY A 73 -5.47 9.06 21.41
N GLY A 74 -5.73 10.36 21.30
CA GLY A 74 -4.71 11.41 21.43
C GLY A 74 -4.06 11.80 20.09
N PHE A 75 -4.63 11.35 18.97
CA PHE A 75 -4.36 11.90 17.64
C PHE A 75 -4.91 13.32 17.51
N SER A 76 -4.17 14.20 16.85
CA SER A 76 -4.69 15.47 16.37
C SER A 76 -4.01 15.87 15.06
N TYR A 77 -4.68 16.68 14.24
CA TYR A 77 -4.06 17.33 13.11
C TYR A 77 -4.33 18.83 13.11
N THR A 78 -3.39 19.57 12.54
CA THR A 78 -3.46 21.02 12.38
C THR A 78 -3.24 21.37 10.92
N VAL A 79 -4.15 22.17 10.37
CA VAL A 79 -3.99 22.81 9.06
C VAL A 79 -3.68 24.28 9.31
N SER A 80 -2.64 24.80 8.69
CA SER A 80 -2.33 26.22 8.75
C SER A 80 -2.15 26.78 7.35
N MET A 81 -2.60 28.02 7.15
CA MET A 81 -2.33 28.80 5.96
C MET A 81 -1.97 30.23 6.32
N SER A 82 -1.02 30.80 5.59
CA SER A 82 -0.57 32.17 5.76
C SER A 82 -0.34 32.80 4.39
N TRP A 83 -0.70 34.06 4.21
CA TRP A 83 -0.55 34.77 2.94
C TRP A 83 -0.05 36.19 3.09
N LYS A 84 0.47 36.74 2.00
CA LYS A 84 0.93 38.12 1.87
C LYS A 84 0.47 38.68 0.53
N ARG A 85 0.21 39.98 0.52
CA ARG A 85 -0.08 40.75 -0.70
C ARG A 85 1.24 41.33 -1.23
N ILE A 86 1.48 41.19 -2.52
CA ILE A 86 2.67 41.69 -3.22
C ILE A 86 2.20 42.73 -4.23
N GLY A 87 2.44 44.00 -3.94
CA GLY A 87 1.89 45.10 -4.74
C GLY A 87 0.35 45.12 -4.75
N ALA A 88 -0.24 45.67 -5.81
CA ALA A 88 -1.69 45.85 -5.90
C ALA A 88 -2.45 44.64 -6.47
N SER A 89 -1.79 43.76 -7.22
CA SER A 89 -2.45 42.74 -8.05
C SER A 89 -2.06 41.29 -7.77
N VAL A 90 -1.19 41.04 -6.78
CA VAL A 90 -0.69 39.70 -6.46
C VAL A 90 -0.92 39.35 -4.99
N VAL A 91 -1.40 38.13 -4.73
CA VAL A 91 -1.46 37.52 -3.40
C VAL A 91 -0.79 36.16 -3.47
N GLU A 92 0.16 35.92 -2.58
CA GLU A 92 0.81 34.63 -2.40
C GLU A 92 0.54 34.10 -1.00
N GLY A 93 0.36 32.79 -0.89
CA GLY A 93 0.34 32.15 0.41
C GLY A 93 0.84 30.73 0.38
N VAL A 94 1.05 30.22 1.58
CA VAL A 94 1.52 28.87 1.87
C VAL A 94 0.51 28.19 2.76
N TRP A 95 0.40 26.87 2.63
CA TRP A 95 -0.39 26.04 3.52
C TRP A 95 0.40 24.79 3.90
N SER A 96 0.15 24.26 5.09
CA SER A 96 0.77 23.03 5.60
C SER A 96 -0.22 22.26 6.47
N ILE A 97 -0.01 20.95 6.55
CA ILE A 97 -0.73 20.05 7.43
C ILE A 97 0.29 19.32 8.29
N SER A 98 0.07 19.30 9.61
CA SER A 98 0.87 18.53 10.56
C SER A 98 -0.06 17.64 11.37
N ALA A 99 0.28 16.37 11.51
CA ALA A 99 -0.42 15.42 12.38
C ALA A 99 0.47 15.02 13.56
N GLN A 100 -0.13 14.78 14.72
CA GLN A 100 0.56 14.39 15.94
C GLN A 100 -0.26 13.32 16.65
N HIS A 101 0.37 12.20 17.00
CA HIS A 101 -0.13 11.27 18.00
C HIS A 101 0.66 11.46 19.30
N LYS A 102 0.02 11.25 20.45
CA LYS A 102 0.67 11.39 21.77
C LYS A 102 1.94 10.53 21.92
N ASP A 103 1.96 9.37 21.25
CA ASP A 103 3.05 8.39 21.32
C ASP A 103 4.07 8.55 20.17
N SER A 104 3.89 9.53 19.28
CA SER A 104 4.81 9.82 18.18
C SER A 104 5.81 10.93 18.53
N PRO A 105 7.02 10.93 17.94
CA PRO A 105 7.95 12.05 18.05
C PRO A 105 7.29 13.38 17.69
N VAL A 106 7.65 14.45 18.40
CA VAL A 106 7.11 15.78 18.16
C VAL A 106 7.58 16.28 16.79
N SER A 107 6.62 16.58 15.91
CA SER A 107 6.89 17.16 14.59
C SER A 107 6.69 18.68 14.61
N PRO A 108 7.36 19.44 13.71
CA PRO A 108 7.08 20.85 13.54
C PRO A 108 5.60 21.11 13.28
N THR A 109 5.03 22.13 13.94
CA THR A 109 3.63 22.48 13.74
C THR A 109 3.40 23.04 12.34
N ALA A 110 2.24 22.78 11.74
CA ALA A 110 1.84 23.36 10.45
C ALA A 110 2.04 24.88 10.42
N ARG A 111 1.77 25.55 11.56
CA ARG A 111 1.99 26.99 11.69
C ARG A 111 3.46 27.38 11.53
N SER A 112 4.34 26.71 12.28
CA SER A 112 5.79 26.96 12.20
C SER A 112 6.32 26.70 10.79
N ILE A 113 5.82 25.64 10.12
CA ILE A 113 6.16 25.33 8.73
C ILE A 113 5.73 26.48 7.81
N THR A 114 4.49 26.95 7.89
CA THR A 114 3.99 28.05 7.05
C THR A 114 4.72 29.38 7.31
N ASP A 115 5.02 29.71 8.56
CA ASP A 115 5.70 30.97 8.90
C ASP A 115 7.13 30.99 8.36
N ASN A 116 7.79 29.84 8.31
CA ASN A 116 9.12 29.70 7.71
C ASN A 116 9.06 29.67 6.18
N ALA A 117 8.09 28.97 5.60
CA ALA A 117 7.90 28.90 4.15
C ALA A 117 7.57 30.27 3.54
N LEU A 118 6.75 31.09 4.20
CA LEU A 118 6.34 32.41 3.68
C LEU A 118 7.50 33.43 3.60
N LYS A 119 8.58 33.20 4.35
CA LYS A 119 9.84 33.96 4.27
C LYS A 119 10.65 33.61 3.01
N LEU A 120 10.35 32.47 2.39
CA LEU A 120 10.93 32.04 1.12
C LEU A 120 10.14 32.63 -0.06
N SER A 121 10.42 32.13 -1.26
CA SER A 121 9.90 32.63 -2.53
C SER A 121 9.09 31.55 -3.24
N PHE A 122 7.85 31.88 -3.62
CA PHE A 122 7.01 31.04 -4.48
C PHE A 122 7.77 30.57 -5.72
N ALA A 123 8.48 31.49 -6.39
CA ALA A 123 9.20 31.19 -7.62
C ALA A 123 10.40 30.25 -7.38
N ALA A 124 11.10 30.39 -6.26
CA ALA A 124 12.21 29.50 -5.90
C ALA A 124 11.71 28.08 -5.60
N ASP A 125 10.64 27.95 -4.83
CA ASP A 125 10.06 26.63 -4.54
C ASP A 125 9.39 26.00 -5.77
N LEU A 126 8.78 26.81 -6.65
CA LEU A 126 8.24 26.31 -7.92
C LEU A 126 9.36 25.75 -8.80
N LYS A 127 10.53 26.43 -8.85
CA LYS A 127 11.71 25.93 -9.56
C LYS A 127 12.21 24.61 -8.97
N SER A 128 12.27 24.48 -7.65
CA SER A 128 12.65 23.24 -6.96
C SER A 128 11.67 22.11 -7.26
N HIS A 129 10.38 22.37 -7.14
CA HIS A 129 9.29 21.44 -7.45
C HIS A 129 9.35 20.96 -8.90
N ALA A 130 9.53 21.88 -9.86
CA ALA A 130 9.69 21.52 -11.27
C ALA A 130 10.96 20.70 -11.53
N GLY A 131 12.05 21.00 -10.82
CA GLY A 131 13.28 20.21 -10.86
C GLY A 131 13.08 18.78 -10.38
N TRP A 132 12.35 18.58 -9.28
CA TRP A 132 12.00 17.24 -8.80
C TRP A 132 11.20 16.46 -9.84
N TRP A 133 10.15 17.06 -10.42
CA TRP A 133 9.35 16.42 -11.46
C TRP A 133 10.15 16.12 -12.72
N LYS A 134 11.06 17.02 -13.11
CA LYS A 134 11.97 16.76 -14.22
C LYS A 134 12.79 15.49 -13.96
N ASN A 135 13.42 15.38 -12.79
CA ASN A 135 14.19 14.19 -12.41
C ASN A 135 13.32 12.93 -12.34
N PHE A 136 12.07 13.05 -11.88
CA PHE A 136 11.11 11.95 -11.87
C PHE A 136 10.83 11.45 -13.29
N TRP A 137 10.51 12.35 -14.23
CA TRP A 137 10.19 12.00 -15.62
C TRP A 137 11.40 11.61 -16.46
N GLU A 138 12.62 11.98 -16.07
CA GLU A 138 13.86 11.53 -16.73
C GLU A 138 14.16 10.04 -16.48
N LYS A 139 13.54 9.40 -15.48
CA LYS A 139 13.78 7.99 -15.14
C LYS A 139 13.14 7.01 -16.12
N SER A 140 12.00 7.35 -16.71
CA SER A 140 11.26 6.48 -17.63
C SER A 140 10.25 7.26 -18.50
N SER A 141 10.01 6.75 -19.70
CA SER A 141 8.96 7.25 -20.61
C SER A 141 8.49 6.10 -21.50
N ILE A 142 7.29 6.22 -22.06
CA ILE A 142 6.76 5.28 -23.04
C ILE A 142 6.23 6.02 -24.26
N GLN A 143 6.24 5.34 -25.40
CA GLN A 143 5.57 5.80 -26.61
C GLN A 143 4.74 4.65 -27.18
N LEU A 144 3.43 4.84 -27.27
CA LEU A 144 2.49 3.84 -27.77
C LEU A 144 1.75 4.38 -29.00
N PRO A 145 1.35 3.49 -29.94
CA PRO A 145 0.38 3.82 -30.98
C PRO A 145 -0.98 4.25 -30.40
N ASP A 146 -1.39 3.61 -29.30
CA ASP A 146 -2.60 3.97 -28.57
C ASP A 146 -2.34 5.13 -27.60
N LYS A 147 -2.84 6.31 -27.94
CA LYS A 147 -2.67 7.54 -27.15
C LYS A 147 -3.53 7.59 -25.90
N VAL A 148 -4.58 6.79 -25.81
CA VAL A 148 -5.39 6.69 -24.59
C VAL A 148 -4.60 5.90 -23.54
N LEU A 149 -4.02 4.76 -23.91
CA LEU A 149 -3.17 3.97 -23.02
C LEU A 149 -1.88 4.72 -22.63
N GLU A 150 -1.26 5.42 -23.59
CA GLU A 150 -0.09 6.26 -23.30
C GLU A 150 -0.41 7.32 -22.25
N LYS A 151 -1.51 8.08 -22.46
CA LYS A 151 -1.96 9.09 -21.49
C LYS A 151 -2.27 8.47 -20.13
N GLN A 152 -2.91 7.29 -20.11
CA GLN A 152 -3.24 6.60 -18.87
C GLN A 152 -1.98 6.25 -18.07
N TRP A 153 -0.91 5.76 -18.72
CA TRP A 153 0.36 5.49 -18.05
C TRP A 153 0.95 6.76 -17.40
N TYR A 154 0.98 7.88 -18.13
CA TYR A 154 1.48 9.14 -17.57
C TYR A 154 0.62 9.65 -16.40
N LEU A 155 -0.71 9.47 -16.45
CA LEU A 155 -1.59 9.81 -15.33
C LEU A 155 -1.31 8.95 -14.09
N GLU A 156 -1.12 7.65 -14.25
CA GLU A 156 -0.82 6.75 -13.12
C GLU A 156 0.58 7.01 -12.54
N GLN A 157 1.59 7.25 -13.38
CA GLN A 157 2.92 7.66 -12.92
C GLN A 157 2.88 9.01 -12.18
N TYR A 158 2.08 9.97 -12.64
CA TYR A 158 1.89 11.24 -11.94
C TYR A 158 1.21 11.04 -10.58
N LYS A 159 0.17 10.21 -10.49
CA LYS A 159 -0.47 9.88 -9.21
C LYS A 159 0.53 9.23 -8.27
N PHE A 160 1.24 8.19 -8.73
CA PHE A 160 2.28 7.50 -7.96
C PHE A 160 3.35 8.48 -7.46
N GLY A 161 3.91 9.29 -8.35
CA GLY A 161 4.89 10.32 -8.03
C GLY A 161 4.35 11.45 -7.12
N SER A 162 3.05 11.58 -6.95
CA SER A 162 2.45 12.57 -6.03
C SER A 162 2.32 12.04 -4.59
N VAL A 163 2.24 10.72 -4.41
CA VAL A 163 1.89 10.11 -3.11
C VAL A 163 2.94 9.16 -2.55
N ALA A 164 3.81 8.60 -3.39
CA ALA A 164 4.86 7.67 -2.96
C ALA A 164 6.16 8.41 -2.61
N ARG A 165 6.58 8.37 -1.35
CA ARG A 165 7.89 8.85 -0.88
C ARG A 165 8.48 7.85 0.10
N SER A 166 9.80 7.79 0.17
CA SER A 166 10.52 6.86 1.06
C SER A 166 10.23 7.09 2.55
N ASP A 167 9.77 8.27 2.92
CA ASP A 167 9.45 8.73 4.27
C ASP A 167 7.94 8.93 4.51
N ALA A 168 7.09 8.60 3.53
CA ALA A 168 5.64 8.67 3.65
C ALA A 168 5.03 7.31 4.05
N PRO A 169 3.83 7.31 4.65
CA PRO A 169 3.03 6.09 4.77
C PRO A 169 2.74 5.44 3.40
N PRO A 170 2.36 4.16 3.37
CA PRO A 170 1.96 3.48 2.15
C PRO A 170 0.79 4.17 1.44
N ILE A 171 0.63 3.88 0.15
CA ILE A 171 -0.57 4.26 -0.59
C ILE A 171 -1.76 3.45 -0.07
N SER A 172 -2.66 4.10 0.66
CA SER A 172 -3.96 3.52 1.07
C SER A 172 -4.94 3.46 -0.10
N LEU A 173 -6.13 2.88 0.12
CA LEU A 173 -7.18 2.70 -0.90
C LEU A 173 -7.56 3.97 -1.69
N GLN A 174 -7.37 5.16 -1.10
CA GLN A 174 -7.61 6.46 -1.76
C GLN A 174 -6.40 7.40 -1.69
N ALA A 175 -5.23 6.85 -1.34
CA ALA A 175 -4.00 7.60 -1.08
C ALA A 175 -4.25 8.80 -0.15
N ILE A 176 -3.92 10.02 -0.60
CA ILE A 176 -4.11 11.27 0.16
C ILE A 176 -5.39 12.03 -0.24
N TRP A 177 -6.13 11.54 -1.23
CA TRP A 177 -7.33 12.19 -1.76
C TRP A 177 -8.58 11.61 -1.09
N THR A 178 -8.57 11.61 0.24
CA THR A 178 -9.68 11.11 1.07
C THR A 178 -10.68 12.23 1.38
N ALA A 179 -11.94 11.85 1.62
CA ALA A 179 -13.01 12.71 2.14
C ALA A 179 -13.38 13.95 1.29
N ASP A 180 -13.25 13.91 -0.04
CA ASP A 180 -13.62 15.02 -0.92
C ASP A 180 -15.09 15.47 -0.82
N ASN A 181 -15.95 14.62 -0.24
CA ASN A 181 -17.37 14.86 0.00
C ASN A 181 -17.73 14.98 1.50
N GLY A 182 -16.76 15.08 2.40
CA GLY A 182 -16.99 15.19 3.85
C GLY A 182 -17.45 13.89 4.53
N ARG A 183 -17.14 12.73 3.92
CA ARG A 183 -17.48 11.39 4.45
C ARG A 183 -16.25 10.60 4.86
N ILE A 184 -16.49 9.59 5.69
CA ILE A 184 -15.54 8.55 6.05
C ILE A 184 -15.18 7.78 4.76
N PRO A 185 -13.87 7.55 4.49
CA PRO A 185 -13.45 6.81 3.32
C PRO A 185 -14.03 5.39 3.31
N PRO A 186 -14.45 4.87 2.13
CA PRO A 186 -14.81 3.47 1.96
C PRO A 186 -13.72 2.54 2.50
N TRP A 187 -14.13 1.43 3.13
CA TRP A 187 -13.24 0.50 3.85
C TRP A 187 -12.27 1.21 4.80
N LYS A 188 -12.73 2.29 5.44
CA LYS A 188 -11.97 3.05 6.45
C LYS A 188 -10.67 3.69 5.92
N GLY A 189 -10.44 3.67 4.60
CA GLY A 189 -9.19 4.14 3.99
C GLY A 189 -7.97 3.37 4.49
N ASP A 190 -8.14 2.08 4.77
CA ASP A 190 -7.12 1.20 5.34
C ASP A 190 -5.96 0.89 4.36
N PHE A 191 -4.96 0.18 4.88
CA PHE A 191 -4.03 -0.55 4.03
C PHE A 191 -4.58 -1.96 3.83
N HIS A 192 -5.04 -2.22 2.61
CA HIS A 192 -5.61 -3.49 2.19
C HIS A 192 -4.53 -4.34 1.50
N HIS A 193 -4.15 -5.45 2.12
CA HIS A 193 -3.01 -6.29 1.74
C HIS A 193 -3.42 -7.61 1.07
N ASP A 194 -4.62 -7.72 0.52
CA ASP A 194 -5.04 -8.85 -0.31
C ASP A 194 -5.11 -8.51 -1.81
N LEU A 195 -4.75 -7.27 -2.20
CA LEU A 195 -4.55 -6.80 -3.57
C LEU A 195 -4.06 -5.34 -3.63
N ASN A 196 -4.78 -4.43 -2.97
CA ASN A 196 -4.82 -3.01 -3.35
C ASN A 196 -3.52 -2.26 -3.06
N THR A 197 -2.94 -2.48 -1.88
CA THR A 197 -1.71 -1.78 -1.49
C THR A 197 -0.55 -2.24 -2.37
N GLN A 198 -0.43 -3.55 -2.64
CA GLN A 198 0.64 -4.13 -3.45
C GLN A 198 0.60 -3.62 -4.89
N LEU A 199 -0.58 -3.65 -5.52
CA LEU A 199 -0.79 -3.14 -6.89
C LEU A 199 -0.32 -1.69 -7.03
N SER A 200 -0.55 -0.86 -6.01
CA SER A 200 -0.19 0.57 -6.04
C SER A 200 1.32 0.81 -6.17
N TYR A 201 2.15 -0.18 -5.86
CA TYR A 201 3.62 -0.09 -5.90
C TYR A 201 4.28 -0.82 -7.08
N TRP A 202 3.55 -1.64 -7.85
CA TRP A 202 4.12 -2.32 -9.02
C TRP A 202 4.72 -1.39 -10.08
N PRO A 203 4.11 -0.22 -10.40
CA PRO A 203 4.69 0.68 -11.40
C PRO A 203 6.09 1.16 -11.04
N ALA A 204 6.42 1.18 -9.73
CA ALA A 204 7.69 1.68 -9.25
C ALA A 204 8.89 0.93 -9.82
N TYR A 205 8.81 -0.40 -9.93
CA TYR A 205 9.95 -1.22 -10.34
C TYR A 205 10.24 -1.09 -11.84
N SER A 206 9.24 -1.36 -12.67
CA SER A 206 9.39 -1.33 -14.13
C SER A 206 9.62 0.07 -14.69
N ALA A 207 9.15 1.12 -13.99
CA ALA A 207 9.35 2.52 -14.39
C ALA A 207 10.54 3.21 -13.68
N ASN A 208 11.43 2.44 -13.02
CA ASN A 208 12.69 2.93 -12.44
C ASN A 208 12.54 3.94 -11.27
N HIS A 209 11.53 3.74 -10.42
CA HIS A 209 11.21 4.54 -9.23
C HIS A 209 11.42 3.76 -7.92
N LEU A 210 12.60 3.13 -7.78
CA LEU A 210 12.93 2.29 -6.61
C LEU A 210 12.99 3.06 -5.29
N GLN A 211 13.29 4.36 -5.32
CA GLN A 211 13.30 5.20 -4.12
C GLN A 211 11.89 5.43 -3.59
N GLU A 212 10.94 5.64 -4.50
CA GLU A 212 9.53 5.85 -4.20
C GLU A 212 8.89 4.54 -3.67
N ALA A 213 9.31 3.38 -4.20
CA ALA A 213 8.92 2.06 -3.68
C ALA A 213 9.32 1.82 -2.20
N MET A 214 10.41 2.44 -1.74
CA MET A 214 10.90 2.26 -0.37
C MET A 214 9.92 2.75 0.69
N GLY A 215 8.97 3.62 0.37
CA GLY A 215 7.95 4.06 1.33
C GLY A 215 7.17 2.89 1.93
N TYR A 216 6.81 1.91 1.09
CA TYR A 216 6.10 0.72 1.54
C TYR A 216 6.97 -0.15 2.45
N ILE A 217 8.19 -0.48 2.00
CA ILE A 217 9.14 -1.30 2.75
C ILE A 217 9.49 -0.63 4.09
N ASN A 218 9.77 0.67 4.09
CA ASN A 218 10.12 1.39 5.32
C ASN A 218 8.96 1.41 6.32
N HIS A 219 7.72 1.50 5.85
CA HIS A 219 6.55 1.37 6.71
C HIS A 219 6.44 -0.04 7.31
N LEU A 220 6.66 -1.09 6.52
CA LEU A 220 6.65 -2.46 7.01
C LEU A 220 7.75 -2.70 8.06
N GLU A 221 8.96 -2.20 7.82
CA GLU A 221 10.06 -2.24 8.80
C GLU A 221 9.73 -1.48 10.09
N LYS A 222 9.16 -0.28 9.97
CA LYS A 222 8.81 0.56 11.13
C LYS A 222 7.77 -0.10 12.04
N ASN A 223 6.84 -0.87 11.47
CA ASN A 223 5.76 -1.52 12.21
C ASN A 223 6.04 -3.00 12.50
N LYS A 224 7.27 -3.48 12.28
CA LYS A 224 7.66 -4.88 12.44
C LYS A 224 7.33 -5.45 13.82
N ASP A 225 7.56 -4.70 14.89
CA ASP A 225 7.27 -5.16 16.25
C ASP A 225 5.77 -5.43 16.47
N ASN A 226 4.90 -4.62 15.84
CA ASN A 226 3.45 -4.87 15.86
C ASN A 226 3.08 -6.14 15.12
N TYR A 227 3.74 -6.43 14.00
CA TYR A 227 3.55 -7.68 13.25
C TYR A 227 4.04 -8.90 14.03
N LEU A 228 5.18 -8.81 14.73
CA LEU A 228 5.67 -9.88 15.59
C LEU A 228 4.72 -10.15 16.77
N ARG A 229 4.19 -9.09 17.41
CA ARG A 229 3.14 -9.20 18.43
C ARG A 229 1.90 -9.91 17.86
N TYR A 230 1.40 -9.46 16.71
CA TYR A 230 0.24 -10.06 16.05
C TYR A 230 0.48 -11.53 15.74
N THR A 231 1.65 -11.88 15.19
CA THR A 231 2.04 -13.25 14.87
C THR A 231 1.94 -14.16 16.10
N GLN A 232 2.54 -13.74 17.21
CA GLN A 232 2.50 -14.50 18.46
C GLN A 232 1.08 -14.60 19.04
N THR A 233 0.30 -13.52 18.95
CA THR A 233 -1.04 -13.47 19.55
C THR A 233 -2.05 -14.29 18.76
N TYR A 234 -1.99 -14.24 17.43
CA TYR A 234 -2.99 -14.86 16.56
C TYR A 234 -2.60 -16.28 16.12
N PHE A 235 -1.35 -16.50 15.74
CA PHE A 235 -0.88 -17.79 15.26
C PHE A 235 -0.18 -18.63 16.34
N GLY A 236 0.37 -18.00 17.38
CA GLY A 236 1.06 -18.71 18.47
C GLY A 236 2.43 -19.29 18.08
N PHE A 237 2.99 -18.88 16.94
CA PHE A 237 4.24 -19.39 16.38
C PHE A 237 5.27 -18.28 16.15
N ASP A 238 6.54 -18.69 16.09
CA ASP A 238 7.63 -17.83 15.62
C ASP A 238 7.48 -17.52 14.11
N GLY A 239 8.03 -16.37 13.70
CA GLY A 239 8.02 -15.90 12.32
C GLY A 239 7.40 -14.50 12.20
N LEU A 240 6.93 -14.14 11.01
CA LEU A 240 6.30 -12.84 10.75
C LEU A 240 5.04 -12.94 9.89
N ALA A 241 3.93 -12.52 10.48
CA ALA A 241 2.63 -12.31 9.86
C ALA A 241 2.30 -10.81 9.80
N VAL A 242 1.87 -10.33 8.64
CA VAL A 242 1.23 -9.02 8.49
C VAL A 242 -0.27 -9.27 8.28
N PRO A 243 -1.15 -8.62 9.06
CA PRO A 243 -2.59 -8.72 8.84
C PRO A 243 -2.98 -8.31 7.42
N GLY A 244 -4.03 -8.94 6.87
CA GLY A 244 -4.58 -8.59 5.55
C GLY A 244 -5.14 -7.17 5.49
N VAL A 245 -5.46 -6.58 6.63
CA VAL A 245 -5.88 -5.18 6.74
C VAL A 245 -5.22 -4.54 7.95
N THR A 246 -4.59 -3.38 7.76
CA THR A 246 -3.90 -2.67 8.84
C THR A 246 -4.26 -1.19 8.96
N THR A 247 -4.15 -0.68 10.19
CA THR A 247 -4.13 0.75 10.52
C THR A 247 -2.81 1.39 10.10
N LEU A 248 -2.68 2.71 10.34
CA LEU A 248 -1.44 3.46 10.09
C LEU A 248 -0.20 2.96 10.85
N ASP A 249 -0.38 2.29 12.00
CA ASP A 249 0.71 1.72 12.80
C ASP A 249 0.87 0.20 12.60
N GLY A 250 0.22 -0.38 11.59
CA GLY A 250 0.33 -1.81 11.29
C GLY A 250 -0.51 -2.70 12.22
N THR A 251 -1.37 -2.14 13.07
CA THR A 251 -2.29 -2.91 13.92
C THR A 251 -3.37 -3.57 13.06
N GLU A 252 -3.68 -4.83 13.36
CA GLU A 252 -4.73 -5.61 12.72
C GLU A 252 -6.09 -4.91 12.77
N MET A 253 -6.75 -4.85 11.62
CA MET A 253 -8.12 -4.34 11.50
C MET A 253 -9.08 -5.45 11.09
N GLY A 254 -10.30 -5.38 11.63
CA GLY A 254 -11.36 -6.32 11.25
C GLY A 254 -11.87 -6.09 9.82
N GLY A 255 -12.29 -7.18 9.20
CA GLY A 255 -12.91 -7.29 7.89
C GLY A 255 -13.53 -8.68 7.76
N TRP A 256 -13.68 -9.21 6.55
CA TRP A 256 -13.99 -10.64 6.42
C TRP A 256 -12.76 -11.46 6.81
N ILE A 257 -12.99 -12.49 7.63
CA ILE A 257 -11.92 -13.17 8.39
C ILE A 257 -10.89 -13.79 7.46
N GLN A 258 -11.35 -14.37 6.35
CA GLN A 258 -10.54 -15.09 5.38
C GLN A 258 -9.47 -14.25 4.69
N TYR A 259 -9.74 -12.96 4.43
CA TYR A 259 -8.72 -12.07 3.87
C TYR A 259 -7.99 -11.30 4.98
N SER A 260 -8.70 -10.82 6.01
CA SER A 260 -8.10 -9.98 7.06
C SER A 260 -7.04 -10.72 7.88
N LEU A 261 -7.18 -12.03 8.06
CA LEU A 261 -6.31 -12.84 8.91
C LEU A 261 -5.67 -14.01 8.14
N SER A 262 -5.51 -13.86 6.82
CA SER A 262 -4.90 -14.86 5.95
C SER A 262 -3.44 -15.16 6.35
N PRO A 263 -3.03 -16.44 6.40
CA PRO A 263 -1.67 -16.82 6.80
C PRO A 263 -0.60 -16.53 5.73
N THR A 264 -0.99 -16.24 4.49
CA THR A 264 -0.07 -16.11 3.34
C THR A 264 0.08 -14.70 2.82
N VAL A 265 -0.70 -13.71 3.31
CA VAL A 265 -0.58 -12.31 2.88
C VAL A 265 0.85 -11.78 3.01
N SER A 266 1.56 -12.14 4.09
CA SER A 266 2.97 -11.81 4.29
C SER A 266 3.87 -12.21 3.13
N SER A 267 3.58 -13.32 2.45
CA SER A 267 4.34 -13.79 1.29
C SER A 267 4.27 -12.81 0.12
N TRP A 268 3.10 -12.21 -0.10
CA TRP A 268 2.93 -11.20 -1.14
C TRP A 268 3.66 -9.90 -0.75
N LEU A 269 3.59 -9.50 0.51
CA LEU A 269 4.36 -8.35 0.99
C LEU A 269 5.87 -8.59 0.84
N ALA A 270 6.33 -9.80 1.15
CA ALA A 270 7.71 -10.22 0.97
C ALA A 270 8.16 -10.18 -0.52
N GLN A 271 7.23 -10.27 -1.46
CA GLN A 271 7.52 -10.05 -2.88
C GLN A 271 8.08 -8.66 -3.15
N HIS A 272 7.61 -7.62 -2.47
CA HIS A 272 8.12 -6.26 -2.67
C HIS A 272 9.57 -6.10 -2.19
N TYR A 273 9.97 -6.81 -1.14
CA TYR A 273 11.37 -6.91 -0.73
C TYR A 273 12.22 -7.62 -1.79
N TYR A 274 11.71 -8.73 -2.33
CA TYR A 274 12.38 -9.43 -3.42
C TYR A 274 12.53 -8.55 -4.66
N LEU A 275 11.46 -7.89 -5.12
CA LEU A 275 11.50 -7.00 -6.29
C LEU A 275 12.45 -5.83 -6.07
N GLN A 276 12.43 -5.19 -4.90
CA GLN A 276 13.36 -4.11 -4.59
C GLN A 276 14.81 -4.55 -4.73
N TRP A 277 15.16 -5.71 -4.18
CA TRP A 277 16.50 -6.28 -4.35
C TRP A 277 16.79 -6.69 -5.80
N ARG A 278 15.84 -7.33 -6.49
CA ARG A 278 16.07 -7.82 -7.85
C ARG A 278 16.35 -6.69 -8.84
N TYR A 279 15.67 -5.56 -8.69
CA TYR A 279 15.87 -4.39 -9.54
C TYR A 279 17.10 -3.58 -9.15
N SER A 280 17.42 -3.45 -7.86
CA SER A 280 18.59 -2.66 -7.41
C SER A 280 19.91 -3.45 -7.42
N ARG A 281 19.83 -4.78 -7.25
CA ARG A 281 20.93 -5.69 -6.92
C ARG A 281 21.76 -5.25 -5.70
N ASP A 282 21.16 -4.45 -4.81
CA ASP A 282 21.81 -3.93 -3.61
C ASP A 282 22.07 -5.06 -2.59
N ARG A 283 23.35 -5.38 -2.35
CA ARG A 283 23.78 -6.45 -1.45
C ARG A 283 23.53 -6.12 0.02
N ASP A 284 23.58 -4.85 0.41
CA ASP A 284 23.29 -4.45 1.78
C ASP A 284 21.79 -4.52 2.06
N PHE A 285 20.97 -4.10 1.09
CA PHE A 285 19.52 -4.30 1.16
C PHE A 285 19.15 -5.79 1.23
N LEU A 286 19.80 -6.64 0.42
CA LEU A 286 19.61 -8.09 0.48
C LEU A 286 19.85 -8.65 1.89
N LYS A 287 21.04 -8.34 2.43
CA LYS A 287 21.50 -8.90 3.70
C LYS A 287 20.70 -8.40 4.89
N ASN A 288 20.37 -7.10 4.90
CA ASN A 288 19.83 -6.44 6.09
C ASN A 288 18.31 -6.30 6.08
N LYS A 289 17.65 -6.38 4.90
CA LYS A 289 16.20 -6.19 4.78
C LYS A 289 15.52 -7.36 4.05
N ALA A 290 15.89 -7.62 2.79
CA ALA A 290 15.14 -8.54 1.94
C ALA A 290 15.16 -9.99 2.45
N TYR A 291 16.34 -10.55 2.69
CA TYR A 291 16.44 -11.92 3.16
C TYR A 291 15.88 -12.10 4.59
N PRO A 292 16.20 -11.24 5.58
CA PRO A 292 15.61 -11.35 6.91
C PRO A 292 14.07 -11.33 6.91
N TRP A 293 13.45 -10.49 6.08
CA TRP A 293 11.98 -10.45 5.97
C TRP A 293 11.42 -11.75 5.39
N ILE A 294 11.91 -12.17 4.22
CA ILE A 294 11.47 -13.41 3.55
C ILE A 294 11.72 -14.64 4.43
N LYS A 295 12.84 -14.69 5.15
CA LYS A 295 13.14 -15.76 6.12
C LYS A 295 12.11 -15.82 7.24
N GLN A 296 11.73 -14.70 7.85
CA GLN A 296 10.73 -14.71 8.92
C GLN A 296 9.35 -15.13 8.41
N THR A 297 8.98 -14.76 7.19
CA THR A 297 7.77 -15.28 6.55
C THR A 297 7.86 -16.78 6.28
N ALA A 298 9.00 -17.29 5.81
CA ALA A 298 9.22 -18.72 5.59
C ALA A 298 9.13 -19.53 6.89
N VAL A 299 9.71 -19.02 7.99
CA VAL A 299 9.64 -19.64 9.32
C VAL A 299 8.19 -19.76 9.80
N LEU A 300 7.39 -18.70 9.64
CA LEU A 300 5.96 -18.77 10.00
C LEU A 300 5.25 -19.86 9.19
N LEU A 301 5.44 -19.87 7.87
CA LEU A 301 4.78 -20.83 6.99
C LEU A 301 5.23 -22.28 7.28
N GLU A 302 6.49 -22.49 7.62
CA GLU A 302 6.98 -23.81 8.03
C GLU A 302 6.24 -24.30 9.28
N ASN A 303 6.01 -23.41 10.26
CA ASN A 303 5.29 -23.72 11.49
C ASN A 303 3.78 -23.91 11.29
N LEU A 304 3.17 -23.16 10.36
CA LEU A 304 1.73 -23.22 10.08
C LEU A 304 1.31 -24.39 9.19
N THR A 305 2.26 -25.01 8.49
CA THR A 305 1.97 -26.07 7.52
C THR A 305 2.40 -27.43 8.03
N HIS A 306 1.68 -28.47 7.60
CA HIS A 306 1.96 -29.86 7.92
C HIS A 306 1.80 -30.73 6.67
N LYS A 307 2.29 -31.97 6.71
CA LYS A 307 2.10 -32.94 5.62
C LYS A 307 0.76 -33.66 5.77
N ASP A 308 0.01 -33.74 4.67
CA ASP A 308 -1.21 -34.53 4.61
C ASP A 308 -0.93 -36.04 4.50
N ALA A 309 -2.00 -36.84 4.43
CA ALA A 309 -1.90 -38.29 4.27
C ALA A 309 -1.23 -38.74 2.96
N SER A 310 -1.17 -37.87 1.95
CA SER A 310 -0.49 -38.11 0.67
C SER A 310 0.99 -37.68 0.71
N GLY A 311 1.45 -37.11 1.84
CA GLY A 311 2.82 -36.65 2.05
C GLY A 311 3.09 -35.22 1.56
N PHE A 312 2.09 -34.50 1.05
CA PHE A 312 2.25 -33.13 0.58
C PHE A 312 1.99 -32.12 1.69
N ARG A 313 2.80 -31.05 1.74
CA ARG A 313 2.68 -29.97 2.71
C ARG A 313 1.49 -29.06 2.39
N LYS A 314 0.70 -28.74 3.40
CA LYS A 314 -0.50 -27.90 3.33
C LYS A 314 -0.74 -27.08 4.59
N LEU A 315 -1.57 -26.04 4.46
CA LEU A 315 -2.20 -25.38 5.60
C LEU A 315 -3.30 -26.27 6.18
N GLU A 316 -3.62 -26.07 7.46
CA GLU A 316 -4.80 -26.70 8.08
C GLU A 316 -6.10 -26.29 7.39
N ILE A 317 -6.21 -24.99 7.13
CA ILE A 317 -7.34 -24.39 6.42
C ILE A 317 -6.82 -23.29 5.51
N SER A 318 -7.39 -23.19 4.31
CA SER A 318 -6.98 -22.26 3.26
C SER A 318 -8.16 -21.45 2.79
N ALA A 319 -7.90 -20.30 2.19
CA ALA A 319 -8.93 -19.48 1.57
C ALA A 319 -8.38 -18.79 0.31
N SER A 320 -9.29 -18.44 -0.59
CA SER A 320 -8.98 -17.57 -1.72
C SER A 320 -9.66 -16.22 -1.47
N PRO A 321 -8.93 -15.09 -1.49
CA PRO A 321 -9.47 -13.78 -1.11
C PRO A 321 -10.86 -13.52 -1.72
N GLU A 322 -11.83 -13.35 -0.82
CA GLU A 322 -13.23 -13.02 -1.07
C GLU A 322 -14.04 -14.03 -1.91
N ILE A 323 -13.50 -15.20 -2.26
CA ILE A 323 -14.28 -16.27 -2.87
C ILE A 323 -15.21 -16.86 -1.83
N ASN A 324 -16.49 -17.00 -2.19
CA ASN A 324 -17.61 -17.39 -1.31
C ASN A 324 -17.90 -16.40 -0.17
N ASP A 325 -17.54 -15.12 -0.33
CA ASP A 325 -17.85 -14.04 0.61
C ASP A 325 -17.42 -14.35 2.07
N ASN A 326 -18.03 -13.71 3.07
CA ASN A 326 -17.75 -13.95 4.49
C ASN A 326 -18.59 -15.13 5.04
N SER A 327 -18.40 -16.32 4.47
CA SER A 327 -19.15 -17.55 4.82
C SER A 327 -18.23 -18.68 5.27
N LEU A 328 -18.81 -19.80 5.72
CA LEU A 328 -18.03 -21.01 6.04
C LEU A 328 -17.47 -21.67 4.79
N GLU A 329 -18.17 -21.52 3.66
CA GLU A 329 -17.80 -22.04 2.35
C GLU A 329 -16.57 -21.34 1.75
N ALA A 330 -16.14 -20.20 2.31
CA ALA A 330 -14.89 -19.52 1.93
C ALA A 330 -13.62 -20.28 2.38
N TRP A 331 -13.78 -21.29 3.23
CA TRP A 331 -12.69 -22.05 3.80
C TRP A 331 -12.58 -23.43 3.17
N PHE A 332 -11.37 -23.77 2.73
CA PHE A 332 -11.04 -25.02 2.07
C PHE A 332 -10.14 -25.85 2.97
N PRO A 333 -10.41 -27.15 3.14
CA PRO A 333 -9.48 -28.04 3.82
C PRO A 333 -8.23 -28.25 2.96
N GLU A 334 -8.28 -28.11 1.64
CA GLU A 334 -7.11 -28.17 0.77
C GLU A 334 -6.50 -26.79 0.54
N ASN A 335 -5.20 -26.72 0.18
CA ASN A 335 -4.62 -25.46 -0.26
C ASN A 335 -5.36 -24.95 -1.50
N THR A 336 -5.87 -23.71 -1.43
CA THR A 336 -6.24 -22.97 -2.63
C THR A 336 -5.00 -22.70 -3.47
N ASN A 337 -5.18 -22.49 -4.78
CA ASN A 337 -4.06 -22.11 -5.66
C ASN A 337 -3.45 -20.76 -5.27
N TYR A 338 -4.21 -19.88 -4.61
CA TYR A 338 -3.71 -18.62 -4.04
C TYR A 338 -2.65 -18.88 -2.95
N ASP A 339 -3.02 -19.60 -1.90
CA ASP A 339 -2.12 -19.88 -0.78
C ASP A 339 -0.93 -20.74 -1.23
N LEU A 340 -1.18 -21.75 -2.08
CA LEU A 340 -0.11 -22.60 -2.62
C LEU A 340 0.93 -21.80 -3.41
N ALA A 341 0.49 -20.85 -4.24
CA ALA A 341 1.41 -20.01 -5.01
C ALA A 341 2.25 -19.11 -4.10
N LEU A 342 1.64 -18.51 -3.09
CA LEU A 342 2.33 -17.65 -2.12
C LEU A 342 3.34 -18.43 -1.28
N MET A 343 2.99 -19.63 -0.80
CA MET A 343 3.91 -20.49 -0.06
C MET A 343 5.08 -20.93 -0.95
N LYS A 344 4.81 -21.42 -2.17
CA LYS A 344 5.86 -21.80 -3.13
C LYS A 344 6.78 -20.63 -3.46
N PHE A 345 6.23 -19.42 -3.63
CA PHE A 345 7.01 -18.22 -3.84
C PHE A 345 7.95 -17.96 -2.65
N THR A 346 7.44 -17.94 -1.42
CA THR A 346 8.25 -17.66 -0.23
C THR A 346 9.41 -18.64 -0.08
N PHE A 347 9.17 -19.95 -0.15
CA PHE A 347 10.26 -20.92 0.02
C PHE A 347 11.25 -20.90 -1.15
N SER A 348 10.77 -20.69 -2.38
CA SER A 348 11.64 -20.49 -3.55
C SER A 348 12.55 -19.27 -3.38
N LYS A 349 12.00 -18.14 -2.91
CA LYS A 349 12.80 -16.92 -2.71
C LYS A 349 13.69 -16.99 -1.48
N ALA A 350 13.26 -17.66 -0.42
CA ALA A 350 14.12 -17.93 0.73
C ALA A 350 15.35 -18.75 0.31
N ALA A 351 15.19 -19.79 -0.50
CA ALA A 351 16.29 -20.58 -1.04
C ALA A 351 17.21 -19.75 -1.98
N GLU A 352 16.63 -19.00 -2.91
CA GLU A 352 17.39 -18.14 -3.84
C GLU A 352 18.24 -17.11 -3.09
N LEU A 353 17.63 -16.34 -2.18
CA LEU A 353 18.31 -15.25 -1.47
C LEU A 353 19.36 -15.76 -0.48
N SER A 354 19.10 -16.88 0.21
CA SER A 354 20.09 -17.50 1.09
C SER A 354 21.30 -18.02 0.31
N THR A 355 21.09 -18.59 -0.89
CA THR A 355 22.18 -18.96 -1.81
C THR A 355 23.02 -17.74 -2.19
N GLU A 356 22.40 -16.62 -2.58
CA GLU A 356 23.11 -15.37 -2.95
C GLU A 356 23.94 -14.78 -1.80
N LEU A 357 23.57 -15.10 -0.55
CA LEU A 357 24.30 -14.74 0.66
C LEU A 357 25.33 -15.79 1.11
N GLY A 358 25.41 -16.94 0.45
CA GLY A 358 26.31 -18.05 0.82
C GLY A 358 25.82 -18.88 2.01
N LEU A 359 24.55 -18.76 2.40
CA LEU A 359 23.93 -19.48 3.52
C LEU A 359 23.40 -20.86 3.07
N THR A 360 24.32 -21.73 2.64
CA THR A 360 24.00 -23.00 1.98
C THR A 360 23.09 -23.92 2.77
N LYS A 361 23.26 -24.01 4.10
CA LYS A 361 22.40 -24.83 4.97
C LYS A 361 20.95 -24.34 4.97
N GLU A 362 20.74 -23.03 5.08
CA GLU A 362 19.41 -22.43 5.05
C GLU A 362 18.78 -22.61 3.66
N SER A 363 19.57 -22.42 2.59
CA SER A 363 19.09 -22.65 1.23
C SER A 363 18.60 -24.08 1.01
N SER A 364 19.36 -25.08 1.45
CA SER A 364 18.96 -26.48 1.30
C SER A 364 17.71 -26.81 2.10
N HIS A 365 17.57 -26.24 3.32
CA HIS A 365 16.37 -26.39 4.15
C HIS A 365 15.12 -25.82 3.45
N TRP A 366 15.20 -24.59 2.95
CA TRP A 366 14.08 -23.97 2.23
C TRP A 366 13.73 -24.71 0.94
N GLN A 367 14.73 -25.20 0.21
CA GLN A 367 14.50 -26.00 -0.99
C GLN A 367 13.85 -27.34 -0.67
N GLN A 368 14.22 -27.98 0.45
CA GLN A 368 13.58 -29.21 0.90
C GLN A 368 12.09 -28.97 1.16
N ILE A 369 11.74 -27.94 1.92
CA ILE A 369 10.33 -27.61 2.21
C ILE A 369 9.56 -27.25 0.93
N LEU A 370 10.17 -26.49 0.01
CA LEU A 370 9.56 -26.17 -1.28
C LEU A 370 9.15 -27.44 -2.04
N ASN A 371 9.98 -28.48 -2.01
CA ASN A 371 9.73 -29.75 -2.69
C ASN A 371 8.65 -30.61 -2.00
N GLU A 372 8.16 -30.22 -0.83
CA GLU A 372 7.07 -30.91 -0.14
C GLU A 372 5.69 -30.43 -0.60
N PHE A 373 5.60 -29.32 -1.33
CA PHE A 373 4.32 -28.82 -1.85
C PHE A 373 3.93 -29.54 -3.15
N GLY A 374 2.66 -29.97 -3.24
CA GLY A 374 2.10 -30.58 -4.46
C GLY A 374 1.94 -29.62 -5.63
N ASP A 375 1.56 -30.14 -6.80
CA ASP A 375 1.27 -29.35 -8.00
C ASP A 375 0.04 -28.43 -7.82
N TYR A 376 -0.08 -27.41 -8.68
CA TYR A 376 -1.27 -26.57 -8.71
C TYR A 376 -2.49 -27.37 -9.15
N ALA A 377 -3.66 -27.05 -8.59
CA ALA A 377 -4.92 -27.66 -8.96
C ALA A 377 -5.37 -27.15 -10.34
N LEU A 378 -5.55 -28.07 -11.28
CA LEU A 378 -5.97 -27.77 -12.65
C LEU A 378 -7.25 -28.54 -12.99
N THR A 379 -8.08 -27.97 -13.85
CA THR A 379 -9.12 -28.74 -14.59
C THR A 379 -8.46 -29.64 -15.64
N ASP A 380 -9.22 -30.55 -16.27
CA ASP A 380 -8.77 -31.35 -17.41
C ASP A 380 -8.24 -30.51 -18.59
N ASN A 381 -8.74 -29.29 -18.75
CA ASN A 381 -8.30 -28.33 -19.76
C ASN A 381 -7.15 -27.42 -19.28
N ASN A 382 -6.38 -27.79 -18.27
CA ASN A 382 -5.26 -27.00 -17.72
C ASN A 382 -5.65 -25.61 -17.15
N GLN A 383 -6.91 -25.31 -16.87
CA GLN A 383 -7.31 -24.07 -16.20
C GLN A 383 -6.99 -24.13 -14.69
N LEU A 384 -6.44 -23.06 -14.12
CA LEU A 384 -6.21 -22.93 -12.67
C LEU A 384 -7.52 -22.85 -11.90
N LYS A 385 -7.76 -23.82 -11.02
CA LYS A 385 -8.92 -23.89 -10.12
C LYS A 385 -8.78 -22.89 -8.96
N PHE A 386 -9.86 -22.58 -8.24
CA PHE A 386 -9.73 -21.86 -6.96
C PHE A 386 -9.08 -22.77 -5.90
N ALA A 387 -9.61 -23.99 -5.77
CA ALA A 387 -9.13 -25.05 -4.90
C ALA A 387 -9.25 -26.40 -5.62
N PRO A 388 -8.58 -27.47 -5.16
CA PRO A 388 -8.79 -28.83 -5.68
C PRO A 388 -10.28 -29.23 -5.78
N SER A 389 -11.09 -28.80 -4.82
CA SER A 389 -12.52 -29.05 -4.73
C SER A 389 -13.40 -28.04 -5.49
N MET A 390 -12.85 -26.95 -6.03
CA MET A 390 -13.62 -25.87 -6.65
C MET A 390 -12.97 -25.32 -7.92
N ASP A 391 -13.60 -25.57 -9.06
CA ASP A 391 -13.21 -25.01 -10.36
C ASP A 391 -13.39 -23.48 -10.40
N TYR A 392 -12.72 -22.82 -11.34
CA TYR A 392 -12.98 -21.42 -11.64
C TYR A 392 -14.32 -21.31 -12.39
N ASN A 393 -15.41 -21.27 -11.64
CA ASN A 393 -16.78 -21.42 -12.14
C ASN A 393 -17.60 -20.12 -12.14
N GLN A 394 -17.02 -19.02 -11.68
CA GLN A 394 -17.69 -17.73 -11.58
C GLN A 394 -16.73 -16.59 -11.93
N SER A 395 -17.25 -15.56 -12.59
CA SER A 395 -16.52 -14.30 -12.74
C SER A 395 -16.48 -13.60 -11.38
N HIS A 396 -15.28 -13.32 -10.89
CA HIS A 396 -15.06 -12.56 -9.66
C HIS A 396 -13.99 -11.49 -9.89
N ARG A 397 -14.00 -10.43 -9.08
CA ARG A 397 -13.03 -9.32 -9.21
C ARG A 397 -11.61 -9.71 -8.77
N HIS A 398 -11.50 -10.71 -7.90
CA HIS A 398 -10.22 -11.30 -7.48
C HIS A 398 -9.86 -12.49 -8.35
N PHE A 399 -8.71 -12.40 -9.03
CA PHE A 399 -8.08 -13.50 -9.79
C PHE A 399 -6.97 -14.19 -8.97
N SER A 400 -7.24 -14.39 -7.68
CA SER A 400 -6.26 -14.87 -6.70
C SER A 400 -5.70 -16.26 -7.02
N ASN A 401 -6.47 -17.12 -7.70
CA ASN A 401 -6.00 -18.41 -8.21
C ASN A 401 -4.87 -18.29 -9.26
N MET A 402 -4.70 -17.11 -9.86
CA MET A 402 -3.72 -16.85 -10.91
C MET A 402 -2.45 -16.14 -10.41
N MET A 403 -2.28 -15.99 -9.10
CA MET A 403 -1.09 -15.38 -8.49
C MET A 403 0.23 -16.01 -8.96
N ALA A 404 0.22 -17.33 -9.24
CA ALA A 404 1.37 -18.06 -9.78
C ALA A 404 1.80 -17.56 -11.17
N ILE A 405 0.90 -16.98 -11.96
CA ILE A 405 1.20 -16.36 -13.26
C ILE A 405 1.72 -14.94 -13.00
N HIS A 406 0.87 -14.07 -12.44
CA HIS A 406 1.19 -12.69 -12.11
C HIS A 406 0.59 -12.34 -10.74
N PRO A 407 1.35 -11.71 -9.83
CA PRO A 407 2.67 -11.12 -10.04
C PRO A 407 3.85 -12.07 -9.77
N LEU A 408 3.63 -13.30 -9.27
CA LEU A 408 4.72 -14.09 -8.69
C LEU A 408 5.68 -14.70 -9.73
N GLY A 409 5.22 -14.89 -10.97
CA GLY A 409 6.05 -15.41 -12.06
C GLY A 409 6.57 -16.82 -11.80
N LEU A 410 5.76 -17.66 -11.14
CA LEU A 410 6.05 -19.09 -10.91
C LEU A 410 5.64 -19.97 -12.10
N ILE A 411 4.69 -19.50 -12.91
CA ILE A 411 4.30 -20.08 -14.20
C ILE A 411 4.53 -18.99 -15.24
N LYS A 412 5.48 -19.20 -16.14
CA LYS A 412 5.85 -18.19 -17.14
C LYS A 412 5.60 -18.71 -18.54
N TRP A 413 5.33 -17.79 -19.47
CA TRP A 413 5.01 -18.13 -20.86
C TRP A 413 6.14 -18.91 -21.54
N GLU A 414 7.38 -18.59 -21.19
CA GLU A 414 8.59 -19.21 -21.71
C GLU A 414 8.87 -20.63 -21.15
N ASP A 415 8.10 -21.10 -20.16
CA ASP A 415 8.31 -22.44 -19.55
C ASP A 415 7.72 -23.58 -20.42
N GLY A 416 7.25 -23.27 -21.64
CA GLY A 416 6.83 -24.24 -22.66
C GLY A 416 5.31 -24.48 -22.75
N ASP A 417 4.93 -25.43 -23.61
CA ASP A 417 3.52 -25.61 -24.05
C ASP A 417 2.54 -25.83 -22.90
N ARG A 418 2.95 -26.56 -21.85
CA ARG A 418 2.11 -26.78 -20.66
C ARG A 418 1.81 -25.47 -19.93
N ALA A 419 2.84 -24.65 -19.67
CA ALA A 419 2.66 -23.35 -19.00
C ALA A 419 1.81 -22.40 -19.84
N GLN A 420 2.05 -22.37 -21.15
CA GLN A 420 1.24 -21.57 -22.07
C GLN A 420 -0.22 -22.03 -22.12
N SER A 421 -0.48 -23.35 -22.08
CA SER A 421 -1.84 -23.89 -21.97
C SER A 421 -2.52 -23.44 -20.68
N ILE A 422 -1.80 -23.49 -19.55
CA ILE A 422 -2.34 -23.04 -18.26
C ILE A 422 -2.72 -21.57 -18.30
N ILE A 423 -1.82 -20.72 -18.79
CA ILE A 423 -2.03 -19.26 -18.89
C ILE A 423 -3.23 -18.96 -19.80
N ARG A 424 -3.26 -19.52 -21.02
CA ARG A 424 -4.34 -19.27 -21.98
C ARG A 424 -5.70 -19.73 -21.47
N ASN A 425 -5.77 -20.86 -20.78
CA ASN A 425 -7.04 -21.42 -20.34
C ASN A 425 -7.52 -20.85 -19.01
N SER A 426 -6.63 -20.19 -18.25
CA SER A 426 -7.00 -19.48 -17.02
C SER A 426 -7.50 -18.06 -17.28
N ILE A 427 -6.92 -17.33 -18.25
CA ILE A 427 -7.28 -15.91 -18.51
C ILE A 427 -8.54 -15.73 -19.39
N LYS A 428 -8.90 -16.75 -20.17
CA LYS A 428 -10.13 -16.74 -20.99
C LYS A 428 -11.38 -16.72 -20.14
#